data_AF-A0AAW8DWM0-F1
#
_entry.id   AF-A0AAW8DWM0-F1
#
_cell.length_a   1.000
_cell.length_b   1.000
_cell.length_c   1.000
_cell.angle_alpha   90.00
_cell.angle_beta   90.00
_cell.angle_gamma   90.00
#
_symmetry.space_group_name_H-M   'P 1'
#
loop_
_entity.id
_entity.type
_entity.pdbx_description
1 polymer ?
#
loop_
_entity_poly.entity_id
_entity_poly.type
_entity_poly.pdbx_seq_one_letter_code
_entity_poly.pdbx_strand_id
1 'polypeptide(L)'
;MTTALPIDRRLQLISDTQVEIYWFASNGFLRAVLGTHNGPQCAPSFRYRVLSGDSIELIGADGIIDTWTRIRIEGDLLHAESGGKPKAFRIAPETAEESSKQ
;
A
#
# COMPACT_ATOMS: atom_id res chain seq x y z
N MET A 1 17.64 6.18 -6.70
CA MET A 1 16.65 7.08 -6.04
C MET A 1 16.11 6.34 -4.83
N THR A 2 16.07 6.98 -3.67
CA THR A 2 15.53 6.39 -2.43
C THR A 2 14.07 6.79 -2.32
N THR A 3 13.17 5.82 -2.23
CA THR A 3 11.73 6.05 -2.05
C THR A 3 11.39 6.09 -0.56
N ALA A 4 10.37 6.88 -0.18
CA ALA A 4 9.81 6.88 1.16
C ALA A 4 8.94 5.63 1.46
N LEU A 5 8.80 4.69 0.52
CA LEU A 5 8.01 3.49 0.75
C LEU A 5 8.65 2.56 1.79
N PRO A 6 7.88 2.10 2.78
CA PRO A 6 8.35 1.09 3.72
C PRO A 6 8.30 -0.29 3.06
N ILE A 7 9.46 -0.76 2.64
CA ILE A 7 9.66 -2.10 2.07
C ILE A 7 9.52 -3.17 3.17
N ASP A 8 8.95 -4.32 2.82
CA ASP A 8 8.71 -5.47 3.70
C ASP A 8 7.88 -5.11 4.95
N ARG A 9 7.01 -4.10 4.81
CA ARG A 9 6.01 -3.69 5.81
C ARG A 9 4.61 -3.83 5.24
N ARG A 10 3.66 -4.08 6.14
CA ARG A 10 2.23 -4.05 5.85
C ARG A 10 1.74 -2.61 5.90
N LEU A 11 1.12 -2.15 4.82
CA LEU A 11 0.39 -0.88 4.75
C LEU A 11 -1.10 -1.17 4.69
N GLN A 12 -1.86 -0.75 5.70
CA GLN A 12 -3.32 -0.89 5.70
C GLN A 12 -3.98 0.47 5.57
N LEU A 13 -4.83 0.65 4.56
CA LEU A 13 -5.58 1.88 4.36
C LEU A 13 -6.48 2.16 5.57
N ILE A 14 -6.46 3.40 6.02
CA ILE A 14 -7.42 3.93 7.00
C ILE A 14 -8.63 4.41 6.22
N SER A 15 -9.66 3.57 6.12
CA SER A 15 -10.92 3.87 5.43
C SER A 15 -12.05 3.02 5.99
N ASP A 16 -13.23 3.61 6.09
CA ASP A 16 -14.46 2.90 6.50
C ASP A 16 -15.16 2.20 5.32
N THR A 17 -14.75 2.51 4.09
CA THR A 17 -15.48 2.09 2.87
C THR A 17 -14.69 1.14 1.98
N GLN A 18 -13.37 1.18 2.06
CA GLN A 18 -12.45 0.44 1.21
C GLN A 18 -11.47 -0.36 2.04
N VAL A 19 -11.16 -1.56 1.56
CA VAL A 19 -10.04 -2.35 2.08
C VAL A 19 -8.94 -2.28 1.05
N GLU A 20 -7.81 -1.69 1.43
CA GLU A 20 -6.57 -1.79 0.68
C GLU A 20 -5.46 -2.12 1.67
N ILE A 21 -4.79 -3.26 1.45
CA ILE A 21 -3.62 -3.66 2.22
C ILE A 21 -2.51 -3.97 1.25
N TYR A 22 -1.32 -3.43 1.48
CA TYR A 22 -0.18 -3.58 0.59
C TYR A 22 1.06 -4.07 1.32
N TRP A 23 1.88 -4.86 0.62
CA TRP A 23 3.23 -5.24 1.02
C TRP A 23 4.15 -5.01 -0.17
N PHE A 24 5.03 -4.02 -0.06
CA PHE A 24 6.01 -3.68 -1.10
C PHE A 24 7.29 -4.49 -0.89
N ALA A 25 7.75 -5.17 -1.93
CA ALA A 25 9.00 -5.92 -1.92
C ALA A 25 10.09 -5.17 -2.69
N SER A 26 11.34 -5.26 -2.23
CA SER A 26 12.50 -4.58 -2.83
C SER A 26 12.76 -4.93 -4.31
N ASN A 27 12.18 -6.02 -4.80
CA ASN A 27 12.31 -6.48 -6.18
C ASN A 27 11.34 -5.80 -7.18
N GLY A 28 10.59 -4.77 -6.75
CA GLY A 28 9.67 -4.04 -7.62
C GLY A 28 8.28 -4.68 -7.78
N PHE A 29 7.97 -5.68 -6.95
CA PHE A 29 6.63 -6.26 -6.84
C PHE A 29 5.95 -5.82 -5.55
N LEU A 30 4.62 -5.87 -5.55
CA LEU A 30 3.84 -5.70 -4.34
C LEU A 30 2.69 -6.71 -4.30
N ARG A 31 2.40 -7.20 -3.11
CA ARG A 31 1.15 -7.95 -2.84
C ARG A 31 0.10 -6.98 -2.35
N ALA A 32 -1.13 -7.17 -2.80
CA ALA A 32 -2.26 -6.39 -2.34
C ALA A 32 -3.37 -7.30 -1.82
N VAL A 33 -4.17 -6.80 -0.90
CA VAL A 33 -5.52 -7.28 -0.59
C VAL A 33 -6.46 -6.11 -0.82
N LEU A 34 -7.41 -6.28 -1.72
CA LEU A 34 -8.38 -5.25 -2.11
C LEU A 34 -9.78 -5.71 -1.76
N GLY A 35 -10.63 -4.77 -1.38
CA GLY A 35 -12.03 -5.04 -1.06
C GLY A 35 -12.80 -3.77 -0.67
N THR A 36 -13.94 -3.98 -0.03
CA THR A 36 -14.85 -2.90 0.38
C THR A 36 -15.16 -3.04 1.87
N HIS A 37 -16.06 -2.21 2.40
CA HIS A 37 -16.57 -2.33 3.78
C HIS A 37 -17.09 -3.75 4.13
N ASN A 38 -17.47 -4.56 3.15
CA ASN A 38 -17.87 -5.95 3.34
C ASN A 38 -16.69 -6.94 3.50
N GLY A 39 -15.46 -6.42 3.51
CA GLY A 39 -14.23 -7.18 3.70
C GLY A 39 -13.39 -7.38 2.42
N PRO A 40 -12.28 -8.13 2.54
CA PRO A 40 -11.42 -8.52 1.43
C PRO A 40 -12.17 -9.25 0.31
N GLN A 41 -11.86 -8.89 -0.94
CA GLN A 41 -12.50 -9.48 -2.13
C GLN A 41 -11.49 -10.18 -3.04
N CYS A 42 -10.28 -9.63 -3.17
CA CYS A 42 -9.23 -10.26 -3.97
C CYS A 42 -7.84 -9.95 -3.40
N ALA A 43 -6.85 -10.78 -3.76
CA ALA A 43 -5.47 -10.66 -3.32
C ALA A 43 -4.49 -10.64 -4.52
N PRO A 44 -4.52 -9.59 -5.36
CA PRO A 44 -3.67 -9.54 -6.55
C PRO A 44 -2.21 -9.25 -6.21
N SER A 45 -1.32 -9.57 -7.15
CA SER A 45 0.07 -9.10 -7.14
C SER A 45 0.26 -8.10 -8.27
N PHE A 46 0.95 -7.00 -7.99
CA PHE A 46 1.25 -5.95 -8.94
C PHE A 46 2.76 -5.70 -9.03
N ARG A 47 3.17 -4.96 -10.04
CA ARG A 47 4.47 -4.29 -10.06
C ARG A 47 4.31 -2.87 -9.56
N TYR A 48 5.39 -2.28 -9.05
CA TYR A 48 5.46 -0.85 -8.85
C TYR A 48 6.72 -0.27 -9.48
N ARG A 49 6.66 1.02 -9.76
CA ARG A 49 7.80 1.80 -10.25
C ARG A 49 7.93 3.07 -9.45
N VAL A 50 9.14 3.37 -8.99
CA VAL A 50 9.46 4.64 -8.35
C VAL A 50 9.66 5.69 -9.43
N LEU A 51 8.89 6.78 -9.36
CA LEU A 51 8.99 7.93 -10.28
C LEU A 51 9.91 9.02 -9.70
N SER A 52 9.77 9.29 -8.40
CA SER A 52 10.58 10.24 -7.62
C SER A 52 10.69 9.74 -6.17
N GLY A 53 11.34 10.51 -5.29
CA GLY A 53 11.45 10.14 -3.87
C GLY A 53 10.09 10.01 -3.15
N ASP A 54 9.07 10.70 -3.65
CA ASP A 54 7.73 10.84 -3.08
C ASP A 54 6.60 10.39 -4.03
N SER A 55 6.94 9.70 -5.13
CA SER A 55 5.95 9.27 -6.13
C SER A 55 6.24 7.88 -6.69
N ILE A 56 5.17 7.10 -6.87
CA ILE A 56 5.21 5.77 -7.49
C ILE A 56 4.03 5.54 -8.44
N GLU A 57 4.20 4.59 -9.34
CA GLU A 57 3.12 3.95 -10.10
C GLU A 57 2.88 2.54 -9.58
N LEU A 58 1.60 2.16 -9.49
CA LEU A 58 1.18 0.78 -9.36
C LEU A 58 0.77 0.26 -10.74
N ILE A 59 1.26 -0.91 -11.11
CA ILE A 59 1.14 -1.45 -12.47
C ILE A 59 0.54 -2.85 -12.39
N GLY A 60 -0.67 -2.99 -12.94
CA GLY A 60 -1.37 -4.24 -13.14
C GLY A 60 -1.06 -4.88 -14.50
N ALA A 61 -1.80 -5.94 -14.84
CA ALA A 61 -1.63 -6.64 -16.12
C ALA A 61 -1.93 -5.74 -17.33
N ASP A 62 -2.92 -4.86 -17.20
CA ASP A 62 -3.41 -4.00 -18.28
C ASP A 62 -2.75 -2.60 -18.30
N GLY A 63 -1.76 -2.36 -17.44
CA GLY A 63 -1.04 -1.09 -17.37
C GLY A 63 -1.08 -0.43 -15.99
N ILE A 64 -0.96 0.90 -15.95
CA ILE A 64 -0.95 1.67 -14.71
C ILE A 64 -2.36 1.66 -14.11
N ILE A 65 -2.47 1.21 -12.86
CA ILE A 65 -3.75 1.12 -12.14
C ILE A 65 -3.92 2.24 -11.10
N ASP A 66 -2.83 2.80 -10.60
CA ASP A 66 -2.85 3.91 -9.64
C ASP A 66 -1.49 4.64 -9.67
N THR A 67 -1.52 5.91 -9.29
CA THR A 67 -0.32 6.73 -9.10
C THR A 67 -0.42 7.40 -7.75
N TRP A 68 0.57 7.15 -6.89
CA TRP A 68 0.65 7.78 -5.58
C TRP A 68 1.69 8.89 -5.65
N THR A 69 1.32 10.08 -5.18
CA THR A 69 2.21 11.25 -5.14
C THR A 69 2.25 11.84 -3.73
N ARG A 70 3.19 12.75 -3.47
CA ARG A 70 3.37 13.42 -2.17
C ARG A 70 3.49 12.44 -1.00
N ILE A 71 4.14 11.30 -1.26
CA ILE A 71 4.35 10.24 -0.28
C ILE A 71 5.25 10.77 0.84
N ARG A 72 4.76 10.67 2.07
CA ARG A 72 5.52 11.02 3.28
C ARG A 72 5.17 10.07 4.42
N ILE A 73 6.13 9.86 5.31
CA ILE A 73 5.93 9.08 6.53
C ILE A 73 5.88 10.04 7.72
N GLU A 74 4.85 9.90 8.54
CA GLU A 74 4.68 10.61 9.81
C GLU A 74 4.39 9.57 10.91
N GLY A 75 5.41 9.25 11.72
CA GLY A 75 5.30 8.19 12.73
C GLY A 75 5.06 6.82 12.10
N ASP A 76 3.93 6.19 12.44
CA ASP A 76 3.50 4.89 11.91
C ASP A 76 2.48 5.02 10.77
N LEU A 77 2.35 6.22 10.18
CA LEU A 77 1.47 6.49 9.06
C LEU A 77 2.26 6.83 7.80
N LEU A 78 1.82 6.26 6.68
CA LEU A 78 2.19 6.72 5.34
C LEU A 78 1.04 7.53 4.77
N HIS A 79 1.32 8.77 4.39
CA HIS A 79 0.39 9.64 3.68
C HIS A 79 0.77 9.70 2.21
N ALA A 80 -0.23 9.71 1.33
CA ALA A 80 -0.07 9.87 -0.11
C ALA A 80 -1.29 10.56 -0.72
N GLU A 81 -1.20 10.96 -1.98
CA GLU A 81 -2.34 11.36 -2.81
C GLU A 81 -2.50 10.39 -3.99
N SER A 82 -3.72 9.92 -4.23
CA SER A 82 -4.10 9.06 -5.35
C SER A 82 -5.34 9.64 -6.02
N GLY A 83 -5.28 9.88 -7.35
CA GLY A 83 -6.38 10.49 -8.10
C GLY A 83 -6.85 11.85 -7.55
N GLY A 84 -5.94 12.63 -6.96
CA GLY A 84 -6.24 13.91 -6.31
C GLY A 84 -6.91 13.80 -4.92
N LYS A 85 -7.03 12.58 -4.37
CA LYS A 85 -7.59 12.34 -3.04
C LYS A 85 -6.49 11.90 -2.06
N PRO A 86 -6.51 12.41 -0.83
CA PRO A 86 -5.57 11.94 0.18
C PRO A 86 -5.86 10.49 0.57
N LYS A 87 -4.81 9.71 0.75
CA LYS A 87 -4.82 8.37 1.35
C LYS A 87 -3.88 8.36 2.55
N ALA A 88 -4.25 7.62 3.59
CA ALA A 88 -3.42 7.38 4.75
C ALA A 88 -3.40 5.88 5.05
N PHE A 89 -2.21 5.34 5.29
CA PHE A 89 -1.99 3.93 5.56
C PHE A 89 -1.29 3.75 6.89
N ARG A 90 -1.80 2.85 7.72
CA ARG A 90 -1.09 2.39 8.92
C ARG A 90 0.02 1.43 8.53
N ILE A 91 1.23 1.70 9.01
CA ILE A 91 2.43 0.89 8.81
C ILE A 91 2.51 -0.12 9.95
N ALA A 92 2.64 -1.40 9.61
CA ALA A 92 2.85 -2.47 10.57
C ALA A 92 3.94 -3.45 10.08
N PRO A 93 4.61 -4.20 10.97
CA PRO A 93 5.38 -5.36 10.58
C PRO A 93 4.53 -6.35 9.79
N GLU A 94 5.14 -7.08 8.86
CA GLU A 94 4.44 -8.13 8.09
C GLU A 94 3.90 -9.25 9.01
N THR A 95 4.60 -9.52 10.11
CA THR A 95 4.18 -10.45 11.16
C THR A 95 3.60 -9.72 12.36
N ALA A 96 2.28 -9.57 12.36
CA ALA A 96 1.50 -9.69 13.58
C ALA A 96 0.43 -10.76 13.30
N GLU A 97 0.86 -12.03 13.27
CA GLU A 97 -0.07 -13.11 13.55
C GLU A 97 -0.64 -12.82 14.95
N GLU A 98 -1.94 -12.57 15.02
CA GLU A 98 -2.69 -12.67 16.26
C GLU A 98 -2.51 -14.10 16.80
N SER A 99 -1.48 -14.29 17.61
CA SER A 99 -1.52 -15.25 18.70
C SER A 99 -2.62 -14.81 19.65
N SER A 100 -3.86 -15.17 19.34
CA SER A 100 -4.99 -15.13 20.26
C SER A 100 -5.97 -16.24 19.89
N LYS A 101 -5.51 -17.49 20.05
CA LYS A 101 -6.37 -18.54 20.58
C LYS A 101 -6.01 -18.71 22.05
N GLN A 102 -6.85 -18.16 22.92
CA GLN A 102 -6.99 -18.62 24.29
C GLN A 102 -8.33 -19.34 24.41
#